data_AF-A0A9Q9PA74-F1
#
_entry.id   AF-A0A9Q9PA74-F1
#
_cell.length_a   1.000
_cell.length_b   1.000
_cell.length_c   1.000
_cell.angle_alpha   90.00
_cell.angle_beta   90.00
_cell.angle_gamma   90.00
#
_symmetry.space_group_name_H-M   'P 1'
#
loop_
_entity.id
_entity.type
_entity.pdbx_description
1 polymer ?
#
loop_
_entity_poly.entity_id
_entity_poly.type
_entity_poly.pdbx_seq_one_letter_code
_entity_poly.pdbx_strand_id
1 'polypeptide(L)'
;MGWLRRHLLHGGRYSARDRRDQLRRYVVRGDRLIAFLSEHGDPHVVRVQERMDHARGLLDHGWDRDDLLTVAAPVRAPWSSGKARDAGAPAPEYADRADELIVGLNAVALELRAAAEV
;
A
#
# COMPACT_ATOMS: atom_id res chain seq x y z
N MET A 1 10.18 12.44 16.21
CA MET A 1 9.43 13.35 15.29
C MET A 1 10.39 14.14 14.40
N GLY A 2 11.01 13.52 13.39
CA GLY A 2 12.12 14.17 12.67
C GLY A 2 12.39 13.74 11.23
N TRP A 3 11.48 12.99 10.59
CA TRP A 3 11.68 12.54 9.20
C TRP A 3 10.87 13.33 8.15
N LEU A 4 9.79 14.01 8.56
CA LEU A 4 8.93 14.77 7.65
C LEU A 4 9.51 16.11 7.19
N ARG A 5 10.60 16.61 7.80
CA ARG A 5 11.05 18.00 7.61
C ARG A 5 12.26 18.19 6.69
N ARG A 6 12.88 17.13 6.18
CA ARG A 6 14.08 17.26 5.33
C ARG A 6 13.79 17.16 3.81
N HIS A 7 12.59 16.77 3.39
CA HIS A 7 12.23 16.68 1.97
C HIS A 7 11.49 17.90 1.41
N LEU A 8 11.09 18.87 2.24
CA LEU A 8 10.28 20.01 1.81
C LEU A 8 11.09 21.24 1.34
N LEU A 9 12.43 21.17 1.32
CA LEU A 9 13.28 22.32 0.97
C LEU A 9 14.06 22.15 -0.33
N HIS A 10 13.84 21.08 -1.07
CA HIS A 10 14.33 20.98 -2.45
C HIS A 10 13.12 20.76 -3.33
N GLY A 11 12.87 21.67 -4.28
CA GLY A 11 12.04 21.43 -5.46
C GLY A 11 12.67 20.35 -6.36
N GLY A 12 12.98 19.19 -5.77
CA GLY A 12 13.61 18.06 -6.41
C GLY A 12 12.52 17.20 -7.01
N ARG A 13 12.42 17.21 -8.33
CA ARG A 13 11.67 16.20 -9.08
C ARG A 13 12.06 14.84 -8.51
N TYR A 14 11.10 14.04 -8.05
CA TYR A 14 11.38 12.65 -7.70
C TYR A 14 12.13 12.02 -8.88
N SER A 15 13.29 11.42 -8.62
CA SER A 15 14.02 10.74 -9.69
C SER A 15 13.30 9.44 -10.05
N ALA A 16 13.56 8.90 -11.23
CA ALA A 16 13.09 7.55 -11.59
C ALA A 16 13.56 6.49 -10.57
N ARG A 17 14.72 6.72 -9.93
CA ARG A 17 15.25 5.86 -8.86
C ARG A 17 14.39 5.92 -7.60
N ASP A 18 13.96 7.11 -7.18
CA ASP A 18 13.12 7.28 -5.99
C ASP A 18 11.76 6.61 -6.19
N ARG A 19 11.14 6.79 -7.37
CA ARG A 19 9.89 6.10 -7.73
C ARG A 19 10.06 4.58 -7.73
N ARG A 20 11.17 4.07 -8.26
CA ARG A 20 11.49 2.63 -8.24
C ARG A 20 11.63 2.08 -6.82
N ASP A 21 12.34 2.82 -5.96
CA ASP A 21 12.56 2.41 -4.57
C ASP A 21 11.27 2.47 -3.75
N GLN A 22 10.38 3.44 -4.02
CA GLN A 22 9.04 3.48 -3.43
C GLN A 22 8.17 2.30 -3.90
N LEU A 23 8.16 2.01 -5.19
CA LEU A 23 7.41 0.89 -5.76
C LEU A 23 7.90 -0.47 -5.19
N ARG A 24 9.21 -0.63 -4.99
CA ARG A 24 9.78 -1.80 -4.29
C ARG A 24 9.31 -1.91 -2.85
N ARG A 25 9.30 -0.80 -2.10
CA ARG A 25 8.78 -0.79 -0.72
C ARG A 25 7.30 -1.14 -0.70
N TYR A 26 6.53 -0.65 -1.67
CA TYR A 26 5.11 -0.94 -1.80
C TYR A 26 4.87 -2.44 -1.97
N VAL A 27 5.59 -3.09 -2.90
CA VAL A 27 5.53 -4.55 -3.10
C VAL A 27 5.88 -5.30 -1.81
N VAL A 28 6.98 -4.96 -1.14
CA VAL A 28 7.39 -5.62 0.11
C VAL A 28 6.33 -5.49 1.21
N ARG A 29 5.64 -4.35 1.30
CA ARG A 29 4.54 -4.17 2.27
C ARG A 29 3.30 -4.96 1.88
N GLY A 30 2.97 -5.01 0.60
CA GLY A 30 1.86 -5.82 0.11
C GLY A 30 2.11 -7.31 0.33
N ASP A 31 3.34 -7.79 0.15
CA ASP A 31 3.70 -9.20 0.39
C ASP A 31 3.52 -9.62 1.84
N ARG A 32 3.78 -8.71 2.79
CA ARG A 32 3.48 -8.96 4.20
C ARG A 32 1.97 -9.08 4.44
N LEU A 33 1.17 -8.26 3.78
CA LEU A 33 -0.29 -8.34 3.87
C LEU A 33 -0.80 -9.63 3.21
N ILE A 34 -0.28 -10.01 2.05
CA ILE A 34 -0.64 -11.25 1.34
C ILE A 34 -0.32 -12.47 2.22
N ALA A 35 0.88 -12.54 2.78
CA ALA A 35 1.28 -13.64 3.65
C ALA A 35 0.35 -13.74 4.87
N PHE A 36 0.05 -12.60 5.51
CA PHE A 36 -0.86 -12.54 6.65
C PHE A 36 -2.29 -13.01 6.30
N LEU A 37 -2.86 -12.52 5.21
CA LEU A 37 -4.20 -12.90 4.77
C LEU A 37 -4.26 -14.38 4.32
N SER A 38 -3.19 -14.88 3.69
CA SER A 38 -3.08 -16.29 3.28
C SER A 38 -3.08 -17.23 4.49
N GLU A 39 -2.36 -16.87 5.55
CA GLU A 39 -2.32 -17.65 6.80
C GLU A 39 -3.72 -17.81 7.43
N HIS A 40 -4.57 -16.81 7.25
CA HIS A 40 -5.95 -16.80 7.75
C HIS A 40 -6.99 -17.27 6.72
N GLY A 41 -6.58 -17.68 5.52
CA GLY A 41 -7.50 -18.12 4.46
C GLY A 41 -8.46 -17.03 3.98
N ASP A 42 -8.09 -15.76 4.10
CA ASP A 42 -8.95 -14.63 3.72
C ASP A 42 -9.04 -14.50 2.19
N PRO A 43 -10.25 -14.51 1.59
CA PRO A 43 -10.42 -14.43 0.13
C PRO A 43 -9.97 -13.10 -0.48
N HIS A 44 -9.83 -12.03 0.31
CA HIS A 44 -9.33 -10.74 -0.15
C HIS A 44 -7.86 -10.78 -0.53
N VAL A 45 -7.12 -11.83 -0.13
CA VAL A 45 -5.74 -12.05 -0.56
C VAL A 45 -5.60 -11.98 -2.08
N VAL A 46 -6.56 -12.49 -2.85
CA VAL A 46 -6.52 -12.52 -4.32
C VAL A 46 -6.40 -11.11 -4.90
N ARG A 47 -7.21 -10.16 -4.42
CA ARG A 47 -7.18 -8.77 -4.92
C ARG A 47 -5.87 -8.07 -4.56
N VAL A 48 -5.34 -8.34 -3.37
CA VAL A 48 -4.05 -7.77 -2.95
C VAL A 48 -2.92 -8.37 -3.79
N GLN A 49 -2.98 -9.67 -4.08
CA GLN A 49 -2.02 -10.39 -4.90
C GLN A 49 -2.00 -9.90 -6.34
N GLU A 50 -3.15 -9.81 -7.02
CA GLU A 50 -3.28 -9.24 -8.36
C GLU A 50 -2.64 -7.85 -8.45
N ARG A 51 -2.84 -7.05 -7.41
CA ARG A 51 -2.27 -5.71 -7.32
C ARG A 51 -0.76 -5.70 -7.15
N MET A 52 -0.21 -6.59 -6.32
CA MET A 52 1.24 -6.71 -6.15
C MET A 52 1.91 -7.28 -7.39
N ASP A 53 1.25 -8.20 -8.10
CA ASP A 53 1.72 -8.73 -9.38
C ASP A 53 1.75 -7.64 -10.45
N HIS A 54 0.73 -6.79 -10.50
CA HIS A 54 0.76 -5.61 -11.36
C HIS A 54 1.92 -4.66 -10.98
N ALA A 55 2.10 -4.36 -9.70
CA ALA A 55 3.19 -3.51 -9.22
C ALA A 55 4.60 -4.09 -9.52
N ARG A 56 4.76 -5.42 -9.48
CA ARG A 56 5.99 -6.10 -9.93
C ARG A 56 6.19 -5.97 -11.44
N GLY A 57 5.14 -6.15 -12.23
CA GLY A 57 5.21 -5.94 -13.68
C GLY A 57 5.71 -4.54 -14.05
N LEU A 58 5.30 -3.52 -13.31
CA LEU A 58 5.82 -2.15 -13.48
C LEU A 58 7.32 -2.03 -13.17
N LEU A 59 7.84 -2.77 -12.18
CA LEU A 59 9.28 -2.76 -11.87
C LEU A 59 10.15 -3.35 -12.99
N ASP A 60 9.56 -4.23 -13.80
CA ASP A 60 10.23 -4.94 -14.89
C ASP A 60 10.10 -4.21 -16.23
N HIS A 61 8.91 -3.69 -16.54
CA HIS A 61 8.60 -3.09 -17.84
C HIS A 61 8.64 -1.56 -17.84
N GLY A 62 8.83 -0.95 -16.67
CA GLY A 62 8.67 0.48 -16.49
C GLY A 62 7.22 0.86 -16.20
N TRP A 63 6.99 2.14 -15.94
CA TRP A 63 5.69 2.69 -15.58
C TRP A 63 5.53 4.06 -16.23
N ASP A 64 4.30 4.40 -16.55
CA ASP A 64 3.90 5.78 -16.74
C ASP A 64 3.33 6.38 -15.43
N ARG A 65 2.80 7.60 -15.51
CA ARG A 65 2.21 8.29 -14.37
C ARG A 65 0.93 7.60 -13.89
N ASP A 66 0.08 7.16 -14.81
CA ASP A 66 -1.24 6.64 -14.50
C ASP A 66 -1.15 5.21 -13.95
N ASP A 67 -0.16 4.43 -14.38
CA ASP A 67 0.24 3.17 -13.76
C ASP A 67 0.55 3.33 -12.27
N LEU A 68 1.39 4.32 -11.93
CA LEU A 68 1.74 4.59 -10.53
C LEU A 68 0.52 5.04 -9.72
N LEU A 69 -0.34 5.88 -10.28
CA LEU A 69 -1.57 6.30 -9.61
C LEU A 69 -2.53 5.14 -9.37
N THR A 70 -2.62 4.21 -10.33
CA THR A 70 -3.46 3.00 -10.26
C THR A 70 -2.99 2.08 -9.13
N VAL A 71 -1.68 1.80 -9.06
CA VAL A 71 -1.09 1.01 -7.98
C VAL A 71 -1.19 1.72 -6.62
N ALA A 72 -1.05 3.05 -6.60
CA ALA A 72 -1.08 3.84 -5.38
C ALA A 72 -2.49 4.08 -4.80
N ALA A 73 -3.58 3.66 -5.45
CA ALA A 73 -4.91 3.84 -4.88
C ALA A 73 -5.05 3.11 -3.51
N PRO A 74 -5.78 3.65 -2.53
CA PRO A 74 -5.83 3.06 -1.19
C PRO A 74 -6.40 1.63 -1.19
N VAL A 75 -5.76 0.72 -0.48
CA VAL A 75 -6.33 -0.58 -0.11
C VAL A 75 -7.29 -0.36 1.05
N ARG A 76 -8.51 -0.88 0.93
CA ARG A 76 -9.53 -0.80 1.99
C ARG A 76 -9.77 -2.17 2.58
N ALA A 77 -9.89 -2.22 3.90
CA ALA A 77 -10.37 -3.38 4.61
C ALA A 77 -11.82 -3.70 4.19
N PRO A 78 -12.16 -4.98 4.03
CA PRO A 78 -13.52 -5.42 3.70
C PRO A 78 -14.40 -5.62 4.94
N TRP A 79 -13.80 -5.68 6.12
CA TRP A 79 -14.51 -5.80 7.39
C TRP A 79 -14.87 -4.42 7.97
N SER A 80 -15.73 -4.46 8.98
CA SER A 80 -16.16 -3.29 9.72
C SER A 80 -14.99 -2.67 10.50
N SER A 81 -14.92 -1.33 10.53
CA SER A 81 -13.88 -0.62 11.27
C SER A 81 -14.01 -0.85 12.78
N GLY A 82 -12.95 -0.60 13.55
CA GLY A 82 -12.97 -0.75 15.01
C GLY A 82 -14.19 -0.11 15.69
N LYS A 83 -14.58 1.11 15.30
CA LYS A 83 -15.78 1.78 15.82
C LYS A 83 -17.10 1.04 15.50
N ALA A 84 -17.20 0.42 14.34
CA ALA A 84 -18.36 -0.36 13.95
C ALA A 84 -18.37 -1.73 14.67
N ARG A 85 -17.21 -2.33 14.92
CA ARG A 85 -17.08 -3.53 15.76
C ARG A 85 -17.47 -3.27 17.21
N ASP A 86 -17.07 -2.13 17.77
CA ASP A 86 -17.48 -1.71 19.12
C ASP A 86 -19.01 -1.57 19.23
N ALA A 87 -19.68 -1.32 18.10
CA ALA A 87 -21.14 -1.31 17.95
C ALA A 87 -21.75 -2.68 17.58
N GLY A 88 -20.96 -3.76 17.61
CA GLY A 88 -21.39 -5.14 17.37
C GLY A 88 -21.32 -5.62 15.93
N ALA A 89 -20.72 -4.86 15.01
CA ALA A 89 -20.57 -5.32 13.62
C ALA A 89 -19.56 -6.48 13.54
N PRO A 90 -19.83 -7.50 12.70
CA PRO A 90 -18.94 -8.64 12.55
C PRO A 90 -17.62 -8.23 11.89
N ALA A 91 -16.53 -8.84 12.37
CA ALA A 91 -15.21 -8.77 11.79
C ALA A 91 -14.42 -10.01 12.21
N PRO A 92 -13.44 -10.44 11.41
CA PRO A 92 -12.54 -11.51 11.82
C PRO A 92 -11.66 -11.09 13.00
N GLU A 93 -11.24 -12.06 13.82
CA GLU A 93 -10.37 -11.82 14.98
C GLU A 93 -9.03 -11.18 14.60
N TYR A 94 -8.55 -11.44 13.38
CA TYR A 94 -7.31 -10.86 12.84
C TYR A 94 -7.47 -9.45 12.25
N ALA A 95 -8.68 -8.88 12.24
CA ALA A 95 -8.98 -7.61 11.57
C ALA A 95 -8.08 -6.46 12.02
N ASP A 96 -7.83 -6.30 13.32
CA ASP A 96 -7.01 -5.21 13.85
C ASP A 96 -5.57 -5.29 13.33
N ARG A 97 -5.03 -6.50 13.26
CA ARG A 97 -3.67 -6.73 12.77
C ARG A 97 -3.57 -6.53 11.26
N ALA A 98 -4.58 -6.95 10.51
CA ALA A 98 -4.65 -6.68 9.08
C ALA A 98 -4.80 -5.17 8.80
N ASP A 99 -5.57 -4.44 9.61
CA ASP A 99 -5.72 -2.99 9.50
C ASP A 99 -4.38 -2.27 9.68
N GLU A 100 -3.55 -2.69 10.65
CA GLU A 100 -2.19 -2.14 10.81
C GLU A 100 -1.32 -2.35 9.55
N LEU A 101 -1.41 -3.52 8.92
CA LEU A 101 -0.70 -3.83 7.68
C LEU A 101 -1.22 -2.99 6.50
N ILE A 102 -2.54 -2.82 6.41
CA ILE A 102 -3.19 -1.98 5.39
C ILE A 102 -2.80 -0.51 5.56
N VAL A 103 -2.77 0.00 6.79
CA VAL A 103 -2.28 1.36 7.08
C VAL A 103 -0.84 1.52 6.64
N GLY A 104 0.03 0.55 6.97
CA GLY A 104 1.42 0.55 6.55
C GLY A 104 1.60 0.51 5.02
N LEU A 105 0.78 -0.26 4.32
CA LEU A 105 0.76 -0.31 2.85
C LEU A 105 0.29 1.02 2.24
N ASN A 106 -0.81 1.58 2.77
CA ASN A 106 -1.38 2.84 2.31
C ASN A 106 -0.48 4.04 2.55
N ALA A 107 0.33 4.03 3.61
CA ALA A 107 1.34 5.07 3.83
C ALA A 107 2.38 5.10 2.68
N VAL A 108 2.86 3.93 2.24
CA VAL A 108 3.78 3.85 1.09
C VAL A 108 3.07 4.17 -0.21
N ALA A 109 1.81 3.77 -0.37
CA ALA A 109 0.99 4.12 -1.51
C ALA A 109 0.85 5.64 -1.67
N LEU A 110 0.66 6.36 -0.55
CA LEU A 110 0.59 7.82 -0.56
C LEU A 110 1.90 8.47 -0.99
N GLU A 111 3.04 7.95 -0.53
CA GLU A 111 4.37 8.42 -0.97
C GLU A 111 4.57 8.18 -2.47
N LEU A 112 4.16 7.02 -2.99
CA LEU A 112 4.23 6.67 -4.41
C LEU A 112 3.36 7.60 -5.27
N ARG A 113 2.14 7.89 -4.81
CA ARG A 113 1.23 8.84 -5.45
C ARG A 113 1.84 10.25 -5.52
N ALA A 114 2.38 10.72 -4.40
CA ALA A 114 3.03 12.03 -4.35
C ALA A 114 4.21 12.11 -5.33
N ALA A 115 4.95 11.01 -5.52
CA ALA A 115 6.03 10.97 -6.50
C ALA A 115 5.55 10.88 -7.97
N ALA A 116 4.35 10.37 -8.22
CA ALA A 116 3.74 10.33 -9.56
C ALA A 116 3.13 11.68 -9.98
N GLU A 117 2.72 12.51 -9.03
CA GLU A 117 2.09 13.82 -9.30
C GLU A 117 3.09 14.97 -9.55
N VAL A 118 4.41 14.73 -9.36
CA VAL A 118 5.51 15.71 -9.58
C VAL A 118 6.30 15.37 -10.84
#